data_AF-A0A812YEN2-F1
#
_entry.id   AF-A0A812YEN2-F1
#
_cell.length_a   1.000
_cell.length_b   1.000
_cell.length_c   1.000
_cell.angle_alpha   90.00
_cell.angle_beta   90.00
_cell.angle_gamma   90.00
#
_symmetry.space_group_name_H-M   'P 1'
#
loop_
_entity.id
_entity.type
_entity.pdbx_description
1 polymer ?
#
loop_
_entity_poly.entity_id
_entity_poly.type
_entity_poly.pdbx_seq_one_letter_code
_entity_poly.pdbx_strand_id
1 'polypeptide(L)'
;DVFGFSSFEAACGFGGLEAADELLQQAAYQIDVSRALFCAMANRGGKAELVHRLLALRAHVDHQFQQSWFSLHGIYTSVRILQQKFGKPTFASRAAYHADGMTPLMAAVMSGQYEGAAALIAQGAKLDLRNGRKWTVFDFAREQSLPHFLMQALEGRMEEVERMFADAIASSHFEI
;
A
#
# COMPACT_ATOMS: atom_id res chain seq x y z
N ASP A 1 15.75 -10.24 3.62
CA ASP A 1 15.72 -11.05 4.86
C ASP A 1 15.25 -12.48 4.53
N VAL A 2 15.01 -13.32 5.54
CA VAL A 2 14.51 -14.71 5.39
C VAL A 2 13.11 -14.78 4.74
N PHE A 3 12.33 -13.70 4.83
CA PHE A 3 10.98 -13.62 4.28
C PHE A 3 10.93 -12.97 2.88
N GLY A 4 12.07 -12.51 2.35
CA GLY A 4 12.16 -11.86 1.05
C GLY A 4 11.91 -10.35 1.06
N PHE A 5 11.82 -9.72 2.24
CA PHE A 5 11.72 -8.28 2.40
C PHE A 5 13.08 -7.62 2.70
N SER A 6 13.30 -6.43 2.17
CA SER A 6 14.45 -5.62 2.56
C SER A 6 14.19 -4.91 3.90
N SER A 7 15.25 -4.52 4.61
CA SER A 7 15.13 -3.68 5.80
C SER A 7 14.42 -2.35 5.48
N PHE A 8 14.64 -1.82 4.28
CA PHE A 8 13.96 -0.64 3.77
C PHE A 8 12.45 -0.84 3.60
N GLU A 9 12.02 -1.95 2.99
CA GLU A 9 10.59 -2.28 2.88
C GLU A 9 9.92 -2.46 4.23
N ALA A 10 10.64 -3.05 5.20
CA ALA A 10 10.13 -3.19 6.56
C ALA A 10 9.96 -1.82 7.23
N ALA A 11 10.97 -0.93 7.14
CA ALA A 11 10.88 0.43 7.67
C ALA A 11 9.69 1.20 7.08
N CYS A 12 9.50 1.12 5.76
CA CYS A 12 8.35 1.71 5.08
C CYS A 12 7.03 1.07 5.52
N GLY A 13 6.98 -0.26 5.65
CA GLY A 13 5.82 -1.01 6.13
C GLY A 13 5.34 -0.59 7.52
N PHE A 14 6.25 -0.18 8.40
CA PHE A 14 5.92 0.31 9.74
C PHE A 14 5.77 1.83 9.84
N GLY A 15 5.95 2.57 8.73
CA GLY A 15 5.81 4.03 8.69
C GLY A 15 6.98 4.80 9.32
N GLY A 16 8.14 4.18 9.46
CA GLY A 16 9.35 4.81 9.99
C GLY A 16 10.07 5.59 8.89
N LEU A 17 9.70 6.85 8.69
CA LEU A 17 10.23 7.71 7.64
C LEU A 17 11.73 7.97 7.82
N GLU A 18 12.15 8.30 9.05
CA GLU A 18 13.54 8.59 9.39
C GLU A 18 14.41 7.35 9.23
N ALA A 19 13.89 6.19 9.65
CA ALA A 19 14.57 4.91 9.44
C ALA A 19 14.68 4.57 7.95
N ALA A 20 13.66 4.86 7.15
CA ALA A 20 13.69 4.67 5.71
C ALA A 20 14.72 5.60 5.04
N ASP A 21 14.79 6.87 5.45
CA ASP A 21 15.75 7.85 4.94
C ASP A 21 17.19 7.49 5.32
N GLU A 22 17.44 7.07 6.56
CA GLU A 22 18.76 6.60 6.98
C GLU A 22 19.19 5.37 6.17
N LEU A 23 18.28 4.41 5.97
CA LEU A 23 18.54 3.22 5.15
C LEU A 23 18.82 3.58 3.68
N LEU A 24 18.20 4.64 3.14
CA LEU A 24 18.52 5.14 1.79
C LEU A 24 19.90 5.77 1.72
N GLN A 25 20.32 6.52 2.74
CA GLN A 25 21.66 7.11 2.79
C GLN A 25 22.75 6.03 2.87
N GLN A 26 22.50 4.98 3.64
CA GLN A 26 23.43 3.87 3.81
C GLN A 26 23.41 2.87 2.65
N ALA A 27 22.35 2.86 1.84
CA ALA A 27 22.16 1.84 0.82
C ALA A 27 23.03 2.06 -0.42
N ALA A 28 24.05 1.21 -0.55
CA ALA A 28 24.79 0.97 -1.80
C ALA A 28 24.11 -0.05 -2.74
N TYR A 29 22.87 -0.47 -2.47
CA TYR A 29 22.16 -1.54 -3.18
C TYR A 29 20.89 -1.06 -3.90
N GLN A 30 20.52 -1.76 -4.97
CA GLN A 30 19.25 -1.57 -5.70
C GLN A 30 18.05 -1.82 -4.75
N ILE A 31 17.42 -0.73 -4.30
CA ILE A 31 16.19 -0.77 -3.53
C ILE A 31 14.99 -0.78 -4.49
N ASP A 32 14.04 -1.69 -4.25
CA ASP A 32 12.74 -1.65 -4.92
C ASP A 32 11.78 -0.73 -4.18
N VAL A 33 11.84 0.56 -4.52
CA VAL A 33 11.01 1.61 -3.91
C VAL A 33 9.52 1.39 -4.21
N SER A 34 9.19 0.78 -5.35
CA SER A 34 7.80 0.50 -5.74
C SER A 34 7.18 -0.59 -4.86
N ARG A 35 7.97 -1.63 -4.56
CA ARG A 35 7.57 -2.65 -3.60
C ARG A 35 7.52 -2.12 -2.17
N ALA A 36 8.41 -1.21 -1.79
CA ALA A 36 8.35 -0.53 -0.50
C ALA A 36 7.07 0.32 -0.34
N LEU A 37 6.63 1.02 -1.40
CA LEU A 37 5.36 1.74 -1.42
C LEU A 37 4.18 0.79 -1.20
N PHE A 38 4.17 -0.35 -1.88
CA PHE A 38 3.16 -1.38 -1.64
C PHE A 38 3.19 -1.88 -0.18
N CYS A 39 4.36 -2.17 0.38
CA CYS A 39 4.52 -2.63 1.76
C CYS A 39 4.04 -1.58 2.79
N ALA A 40 4.31 -0.30 2.54
CA ALA A 40 3.82 0.81 3.36
C ALA A 40 2.28 0.82 3.42
N MET A 41 1.64 0.68 2.26
CA MET A 41 0.18 0.67 2.15
C MET A 41 -0.46 -0.59 2.74
N ALA A 42 0.16 -1.76 2.55
CA ALA A 42 -0.38 -3.02 3.05
C ALA A 42 -0.30 -3.16 4.58
N ASN A 43 0.56 -2.38 5.24
CA ASN A 43 0.83 -2.46 6.68
C ASN A 43 0.40 -1.18 7.40
N ARG A 44 1.29 -0.53 8.16
CA ARG A 44 1.03 0.66 8.99
C ARG A 44 1.75 1.92 8.50
N GLY A 45 2.33 1.89 7.30
CA GLY A 45 3.06 3.00 6.69
C GLY A 45 2.20 3.93 5.84
N GLY A 46 0.88 3.85 5.93
CA GLY A 46 -0.11 4.58 5.13
C GLY A 46 -0.17 6.09 5.29
N LYS A 47 0.92 6.77 5.68
CA LYS A 47 0.98 8.22 5.89
C LYS A 47 1.23 8.93 4.57
N ALA A 48 0.60 10.09 4.35
CA ALA A 48 0.78 10.87 3.14
C ALA A 48 2.27 11.19 2.91
N GLU A 49 2.96 11.67 3.94
CA GLU A 49 4.38 12.02 3.88
C GLU A 49 5.29 10.89 3.36
N LEU A 50 5.10 9.67 3.87
CA LEU A 50 5.87 8.52 3.40
C LEU A 50 5.53 8.16 1.95
N VAL A 51 4.25 8.26 1.56
CA VAL A 51 3.83 8.08 0.16
C VAL A 51 4.53 9.10 -0.73
N HIS A 52 4.56 10.38 -0.34
CA HIS A 52 5.27 11.43 -1.07
C HIS A 52 6.74 11.13 -1.23
N ARG A 53 7.39 10.74 -0.14
CA ARG A 53 8.81 10.43 -0.15
C ARG A 53 9.11 9.30 -1.13
N LEU A 54 8.34 8.21 -1.08
CA LEU A 54 8.52 7.06 -1.97
C LEU A 54 8.24 7.40 -3.44
N LEU A 55 7.22 8.21 -3.72
CA LEU A 55 6.94 8.68 -5.08
C LEU A 55 8.03 9.64 -5.60
N ALA A 56 8.58 10.51 -4.75
CA ALA A 56 9.71 11.36 -5.09
C ALA A 56 10.98 10.54 -5.43
N LEU A 57 11.13 9.37 -4.81
CA LEU A 57 12.13 8.36 -5.13
C LEU A 57 11.79 7.50 -6.37
N ARG A 58 10.82 7.93 -7.17
CA ARG A 58 10.34 7.27 -8.40
C ARG A 58 9.69 5.91 -8.19
N ALA A 59 9.05 5.68 -7.03
CA ALA A 59 8.14 4.55 -6.89
C ALA A 59 7.02 4.64 -7.93
N HIS A 60 6.71 3.53 -8.60
CA HIS A 60 5.57 3.46 -9.51
C HIS A 60 4.27 3.38 -8.70
N VAL A 61 3.42 4.42 -8.82
CA VAL A 61 2.13 4.53 -8.13
C VAL A 61 1.20 3.34 -8.36
N ASP A 62 1.30 2.71 -9.53
CA ASP A 62 0.45 1.59 -9.97
C ASP A 62 1.17 0.22 -9.88
N HIS A 63 2.30 0.12 -9.18
CA HIS A 63 3.08 -1.12 -9.13
C HIS A 63 2.25 -2.31 -8.61
N GLN A 64 2.14 -3.36 -9.42
CA GLN A 64 1.40 -4.56 -9.05
C GLN A 64 2.28 -5.55 -8.30
N PHE A 65 1.97 -5.77 -7.03
CA PHE A 65 2.73 -6.66 -6.15
C PHE A 65 2.79 -8.08 -6.71
N GLN A 66 4.00 -8.64 -6.77
CA GLN A 66 4.23 -10.01 -7.22
C GLN A 66 4.49 -10.90 -6.01
N GLN A 67 3.58 -11.84 -5.75
CA GLN A 67 3.76 -12.78 -4.65
C GLN A 67 4.79 -13.85 -5.03
N SER A 68 5.86 -13.97 -4.24
CA SER A 68 6.80 -15.08 -4.41
C SER A 68 6.25 -16.35 -3.77
N TRP A 69 5.93 -17.35 -4.59
CA TRP A 69 5.32 -18.62 -4.16
C TRP A 69 6.30 -19.61 -3.55
N PHE A 70 7.57 -19.55 -3.95
CA PHE A 70 8.61 -20.51 -3.57
C PHE A 70 9.48 -20.04 -2.39
N SER A 71 9.14 -18.93 -1.75
CA SER A 71 9.79 -18.46 -0.52
C SER A 71 9.09 -18.99 0.73
N LEU A 72 9.72 -18.89 1.90
CA LEU A 72 9.07 -19.18 3.18
C LEU A 72 7.81 -18.32 3.40
N HIS A 73 7.86 -17.06 2.96
CA HIS A 73 6.68 -16.19 2.92
C HIS A 73 5.61 -16.70 1.95
N GLY A 74 6.00 -17.24 0.79
CA GLY A 74 5.13 -17.93 -0.17
C GLY A 74 4.40 -19.13 0.43
N ILE A 75 5.09 -19.94 1.22
CA ILE A 75 4.49 -21.08 1.92
C ILE A 75 3.48 -20.58 2.97
N TYR A 76 3.86 -19.59 3.78
CA TYR A 76 2.95 -18.98 4.76
C TYR A 76 1.69 -18.40 4.09
N THR A 77 1.86 -17.61 3.03
CA THR A 77 0.73 -17.03 2.27
C THR A 77 -0.14 -18.12 1.64
N SER A 78 0.45 -19.22 1.16
CA SER A 78 -0.30 -20.37 0.64
C SER A 78 -1.20 -21.02 1.71
N VAL A 79 -0.70 -21.20 2.93
CA VAL A 79 -1.52 -21.68 4.07
C VAL A 79 -2.67 -20.72 4.35
N ARG A 80 -2.41 -19.40 4.31
CA ARG A 80 -3.44 -18.37 4.52
C ARG A 80 -4.47 -18.33 3.40
N ILE A 81 -4.06 -18.55 2.15
CA ILE A 81 -4.97 -18.73 0.99
C ILE A 81 -5.88 -19.94 1.20
N LEU A 82 -5.35 -21.08 1.67
CA LEU A 82 -6.15 -22.26 1.98
C LEU A 82 -7.15 -21.97 3.12
N GLN A 83 -6.71 -21.27 4.17
CA GLN A 83 -7.61 -20.85 5.25
C GLN A 83 -8.74 -19.95 4.74
N GLN A 84 -8.48 -19.06 3.77
CA GLN A 84 -9.51 -18.21 3.18
C GLN A 84 -10.57 -19.02 2.43
N LYS A 85 -10.16 -20.09 1.73
CA LYS A 85 -11.06 -20.92 0.91
C LYS A 85 -11.87 -21.94 1.72
N PHE A 86 -11.22 -22.56 2.71
CA PHE A 86 -11.75 -23.76 3.37
C PHE A 86 -11.90 -23.61 4.89
N GLY A 87 -11.33 -22.56 5.48
CA GLY A 87 -11.33 -22.33 6.91
C GLY A 87 -12.17 -21.13 7.31
N LYS A 88 -11.95 -20.66 8.54
CA LYS A 88 -12.53 -19.41 9.02
C LYS A 88 -11.78 -18.23 8.37
N PRO A 89 -12.43 -17.41 7.53
CA PRO A 89 -11.77 -16.27 6.92
C PRO A 89 -11.39 -15.25 8.00
N THR A 90 -10.18 -14.74 7.88
CA THR A 90 -9.60 -13.69 8.71
C THR A 90 -9.13 -12.56 7.80
N PHE A 91 -8.91 -11.38 8.39
CA PHE A 91 -8.37 -10.25 7.65
C PHE A 91 -7.09 -10.61 6.87
N ALA A 92 -6.12 -11.22 7.55
CA ALA A 92 -4.85 -11.57 6.91
C ALA A 92 -4.93 -12.77 5.95
N SER A 93 -5.92 -13.67 6.07
CA SER A 93 -6.16 -14.69 5.03
C SER A 93 -6.79 -14.09 3.78
N ARG A 94 -7.69 -13.11 3.93
CA ARG A 94 -8.23 -12.34 2.81
C ARG A 94 -7.14 -11.51 2.13
N ALA A 95 -6.30 -10.83 2.91
CA ALA A 95 -5.16 -10.07 2.38
C ALA A 95 -4.23 -10.96 1.55
N ALA A 96 -3.80 -12.11 2.08
CA ALA A 96 -2.99 -13.06 1.33
C ALA A 96 -3.71 -13.62 0.08
N TYR A 97 -5.03 -13.79 0.13
CA TYR A 97 -5.82 -14.31 -0.99
C TYR A 97 -5.90 -13.37 -2.18
N HIS A 98 -5.96 -12.06 -1.91
CA HIS A 98 -6.04 -11.03 -2.93
C HIS A 98 -4.70 -10.36 -3.24
N ALA A 99 -3.64 -10.61 -2.47
CA ALA A 99 -2.36 -9.88 -2.52
C ALA A 99 -1.72 -9.86 -3.91
N ASP A 100 -1.75 -10.97 -4.62
CA ASP A 100 -1.12 -11.10 -5.92
C ASP A 100 -1.74 -10.14 -6.95
N GLY A 101 -0.90 -9.30 -7.56
CA GLY A 101 -1.28 -8.29 -8.54
C GLY A 101 -1.96 -7.04 -7.96
N MET A 102 -2.05 -6.88 -6.63
CA MET A 102 -2.62 -5.65 -6.06
C MET A 102 -1.75 -4.44 -6.34
N THR A 103 -2.39 -3.30 -6.63
CA THR A 103 -1.74 -1.99 -6.63
C THR A 103 -1.57 -1.46 -5.20
N PRO A 104 -0.71 -0.46 -4.96
CA PRO A 104 -0.60 0.18 -3.65
C PRO A 104 -1.95 0.75 -3.17
N LEU A 105 -2.76 1.28 -4.08
CA LEU A 105 -4.09 1.81 -3.76
C LEU A 105 -5.05 0.70 -3.29
N MET A 106 -5.07 -0.46 -3.95
CA MET A 106 -5.86 -1.61 -3.48
C MET A 106 -5.41 -2.07 -2.08
N ALA A 107 -4.10 -2.10 -1.85
CA ALA A 107 -3.53 -2.46 -0.55
C ALA A 107 -3.97 -1.48 0.53
N ALA A 108 -3.92 -0.17 0.26
CA ALA A 108 -4.30 0.90 1.17
C ALA A 108 -5.80 0.84 1.54
N VAL A 109 -6.67 0.65 0.54
CA VAL A 109 -8.10 0.49 0.78
C VAL A 109 -8.38 -0.77 1.60
N MET A 110 -7.70 -1.89 1.31
CA MET A 110 -7.87 -3.14 2.04
C MET A 110 -7.37 -3.06 3.50
N SER A 111 -6.29 -2.33 3.76
CA SER A 111 -5.69 -2.19 5.09
C SER A 111 -6.29 -1.05 5.93
N GLY A 112 -7.18 -0.24 5.35
CA GLY A 112 -7.77 0.93 6.01
C GLY A 112 -6.81 2.13 6.10
N GLN A 113 -5.77 2.16 5.28
CA GLN A 113 -4.80 3.26 5.20
C GLN A 113 -5.34 4.39 4.35
N TYR A 114 -6.36 5.08 4.87
CA TYR A 114 -7.16 6.03 4.10
C TYR A 114 -6.40 7.30 3.69
N GLU A 115 -5.49 7.77 4.52
CA GLU A 115 -4.62 8.90 4.22
C GLU A 115 -3.68 8.58 3.04
N GLY A 116 -3.01 7.42 3.08
CA GLY A 116 -2.19 6.92 1.98
C GLY A 116 -2.99 6.64 0.71
N ALA A 117 -4.23 6.12 0.84
CA ALA A 117 -5.13 5.95 -0.30
C ALA A 117 -5.46 7.30 -0.96
N ALA A 118 -5.77 8.33 -0.16
CA ALA A 118 -6.01 9.68 -0.66
C ALA A 118 -4.78 10.24 -1.37
N ALA A 119 -3.59 10.07 -0.79
CA ALA A 119 -2.34 10.52 -1.40
C ALA A 119 -2.05 9.82 -2.73
N LEU A 120 -2.30 8.52 -2.84
CA LEU A 120 -2.15 7.78 -4.09
C LEU A 120 -3.15 8.25 -5.16
N ILE A 121 -4.41 8.49 -4.78
CA ILE A 121 -5.44 9.00 -5.69
C ILE A 121 -5.08 10.41 -6.18
N ALA A 122 -4.64 11.30 -5.28
CA ALA A 122 -4.15 12.64 -5.65
C ALA A 122 -2.94 12.60 -6.60
N GLN A 123 -2.17 11.52 -6.56
CA GLN A 123 -1.01 11.28 -7.44
C GLN A 123 -1.36 10.51 -8.72
N GLY A 124 -2.66 10.36 -9.03
CA GLY A 124 -3.13 9.78 -10.28
C GLY A 124 -3.10 8.26 -10.33
N ALA A 125 -3.20 7.58 -9.18
CA ALA A 125 -3.34 6.12 -9.14
C ALA A 125 -4.53 5.65 -9.99
N LYS A 126 -4.30 4.60 -10.81
CA LYS A 126 -5.34 4.04 -11.67
C LYS A 126 -6.35 3.22 -10.86
N LEU A 127 -7.63 3.49 -11.11
CA LEU A 127 -8.75 2.86 -10.41
C LEU A 127 -9.29 1.59 -11.12
N ASP A 128 -8.95 1.42 -12.38
CA ASP A 128 -9.47 0.35 -13.27
C ASP A 128 -8.58 -0.90 -13.33
N LEU A 129 -7.38 -0.83 -12.76
CA LEU A 129 -6.45 -1.96 -12.69
C LEU A 129 -7.09 -3.13 -11.93
N ARG A 130 -6.67 -4.34 -12.30
CA ARG A 130 -7.17 -5.59 -11.73
C ARG A 130 -6.04 -6.41 -11.15
N ASN A 131 -6.22 -6.92 -9.94
CA ASN A 131 -5.27 -7.86 -9.33
C ASN A 131 -5.39 -9.27 -9.95
N GLY A 132 -4.59 -10.23 -9.47
CA GLY A 132 -4.62 -11.63 -9.91
C GLY A 132 -5.96 -12.34 -9.68
N ARG A 133 -6.86 -11.75 -8.89
CA ARG A 133 -8.25 -12.21 -8.66
C ARG A 133 -9.28 -11.42 -9.47
N LYS A 134 -8.84 -10.58 -10.40
CA LYS A 134 -9.65 -9.69 -11.25
C LYS A 134 -10.39 -8.59 -10.48
N TRP A 135 -10.01 -8.34 -9.23
CA TRP A 135 -10.59 -7.28 -8.39
C TRP A 135 -9.95 -5.93 -8.69
N THR A 136 -10.80 -4.94 -8.81
CA THR A 136 -10.48 -3.51 -8.89
C THR A 136 -10.50 -2.88 -7.49
N VAL A 137 -10.05 -1.64 -7.36
CA VAL A 137 -10.17 -0.89 -6.08
C VAL A 137 -11.64 -0.78 -5.63
N PHE A 138 -12.59 -0.66 -6.57
CA PHE A 138 -14.01 -0.61 -6.27
C PHE A 138 -14.55 -1.90 -5.65
N ASP A 139 -14.03 -3.06 -6.06
CA ASP A 139 -14.43 -4.34 -5.48
C ASP A 139 -14.00 -4.42 -4.01
N PHE A 140 -12.80 -3.94 -3.67
CA PHE A 140 -12.37 -3.82 -2.27
C PHE A 140 -13.17 -2.78 -1.49
N ALA A 141 -13.58 -1.70 -2.16
CA ALA A 141 -14.32 -0.62 -1.54
C ALA A 141 -15.72 -1.08 -1.11
N ARG A 142 -16.38 -1.90 -1.93
CA ARG A 142 -17.73 -2.42 -1.65
C ARG A 142 -17.78 -3.38 -0.45
N GLU A 143 -16.68 -4.08 -0.19
CA GLU A 143 -16.57 -5.03 0.92
C GLU A 143 -16.22 -4.34 2.26
N GLN A 144 -16.07 -3.02 2.26
CA GLN A 144 -15.59 -2.25 3.40
C GLN A 144 -16.43 -0.99 3.62
N SER A 145 -16.45 -0.51 4.86
CA SER A 145 -17.03 0.78 5.20
C SER A 145 -15.98 1.88 5.01
N LEU A 146 -15.83 2.37 3.78
CA LEU A 146 -14.91 3.48 3.51
C LEU A 146 -15.47 4.81 4.04
N PRO A 147 -14.58 5.72 4.47
CA PRO A 147 -14.93 7.12 4.70
C PRO A 147 -15.56 7.75 3.46
N HIS A 148 -16.50 8.67 3.67
CA HIS A 148 -17.25 9.31 2.60
C HIS A 148 -16.34 10.02 1.58
N PHE A 149 -15.31 10.73 2.05
CA PHE A 149 -14.38 11.46 1.19
C PHE A 149 -13.62 10.54 0.22
N LEU A 150 -13.22 9.34 0.65
CA LEU A 150 -12.57 8.37 -0.25
C LEU A 150 -13.53 7.78 -1.26
N MET A 151 -14.77 7.52 -0.85
CA MET A 151 -15.78 7.03 -1.79
C MET A 151 -16.03 8.07 -2.90
N GLN A 152 -16.14 9.35 -2.52
CA GLN A 152 -16.25 10.45 -3.47
C GLN A 152 -15.05 10.51 -4.43
N ALA A 153 -13.83 10.37 -3.91
CA ALA A 153 -12.62 10.39 -4.72
C ALA A 153 -12.56 9.23 -5.72
N LEU A 154 -12.96 8.02 -5.30
CA LEU A 154 -13.09 6.88 -6.21
C LEU A 154 -14.15 7.13 -7.30
N GLU A 155 -15.18 7.90 -7.01
CA GLU A 155 -16.22 8.31 -7.97
C GLU A 155 -15.81 9.52 -8.84
N GLY A 156 -14.57 10.02 -8.69
CA GLY A 156 -14.00 11.11 -9.48
C GLY A 156 -14.18 12.51 -8.90
N ARG A 157 -14.69 12.64 -7.66
CA ARG A 157 -14.79 13.91 -6.93
C ARG A 157 -13.56 14.12 -6.04
N MET A 158 -12.59 14.86 -6.55
CA MET A 158 -11.23 14.96 -5.98
C MET A 158 -11.04 16.10 -4.96
N GLU A 159 -12.02 16.99 -4.81
CA GLU A 159 -11.90 18.24 -4.04
C GLU A 159 -11.44 18.02 -2.59
N GLU A 160 -12.07 17.08 -1.87
CA GLU A 160 -11.73 16.79 -0.47
C GLU A 160 -10.37 16.09 -0.33
N VAL A 161 -10.02 15.20 -1.28
CA VAL A 161 -8.74 14.48 -1.26
C VAL A 161 -7.58 15.42 -1.53
N GLU A 162 -7.67 16.30 -2.52
CA GLU A 162 -6.63 17.29 -2.82
C GLU A 162 -6.39 18.24 -1.65
N ARG A 163 -7.47 18.64 -0.96
CA ARG A 163 -7.37 19.47 0.24
C ARG A 163 -6.69 18.74 1.40
N MET A 164 -7.18 17.54 1.76
CA MET A 164 -6.60 16.76 2.86
C MET A 164 -5.13 16.43 2.62
N PHE A 165 -4.81 16.15 1.37
CA PHE A 165 -3.45 15.94 0.91
C PHE A 165 -2.57 17.18 1.10
N ALA A 166 -3.03 18.35 0.66
CA ALA A 166 -2.31 19.60 0.82
C ALA A 166 -2.09 19.94 2.30
N ASP A 167 -3.12 19.74 3.13
CA ASP A 167 -3.07 19.98 4.57
C ASP A 167 -2.08 19.03 5.25
N ALA A 168 -2.07 17.73 4.89
CA ALA A 168 -1.16 16.74 5.45
C ALA A 168 0.32 17.06 5.14
N ILE A 169 0.61 17.50 3.91
CA ILE A 169 1.95 17.93 3.51
C ILE A 169 2.37 19.22 4.21
N ALA A 170 1.43 20.17 4.34
CA ALA A 170 1.70 21.42 5.04
C ALA A 170 2.00 21.15 6.52
N SER A 171 1.24 20.29 7.20
CA SER A 171 1.49 19.96 8.61
C SER A 171 2.83 19.26 8.84
N SER A 172 3.24 18.35 7.95
CA SER A 172 4.55 17.69 8.05
C SER A 172 5.74 18.65 7.86
N HIS A 173 5.55 19.75 7.13
CA HIS A 173 6.59 20.77 6.94
C HIS A 173 6.80 21.68 8.16
N PHE A 174 5.87 21.73 9.11
CA PHE A 174 5.96 22.56 10.33
C PHE A 174 6.53 21.82 11.55
N GLU A 175 6.73 20.50 11.48
CA GLU A 175 7.30 19.71 12.58
C GLU A 175 8.84 19.57 12.53
N ILE A 176 9.53 20.38 11.71
CA ILE A 176 11.01 20.46 11.62
C ILE A 176 11.55 21.70 12.34
#